data_AF-A0A227IYM7-F1
#
_entry.id   AF-A0A227IYM7-F1
#
_cell.length_a   1.000
_cell.length_b   1.000
_cell.length_c   1.000
_cell.angle_alpha   90.00
_cell.angle_beta   90.00
_cell.angle_gamma   90.00
#
_symmetry.space_group_name_H-M   'P 1'
#
loop_
_entity.id
_entity.type
_entity.pdbx_description
1 polymer ?
#
loop_
_entity_poly.entity_id
_entity_poly.type
_entity_poly.pdbx_seq_one_letter_code
_entity_poly.pdbx_strand_id
1 'polypeptide(L)' 'MLVARLFLLLAIVAEVAGTSTMSLIGQGHGWWGYIVMYVLIAISYYFLAFAAKKISIGVAYAVWEGLGISLITVVSI' A
#
# COMPACT_ATOMS: atom_id res chain seq x y z
N MET A 1 -13.24 14.05 -8.26
CA MET A 1 -12.83 13.81 -6.86
C MET A 1 -12.97 12.34 -6.45
N LEU A 2 -14.08 11.68 -6.78
CA LEU A 2 -14.33 10.27 -6.41
C LEU A 2 -13.27 9.29 -6.95
N VAL A 3 -12.86 9.45 -8.20
CA VAL A 3 -11.83 8.62 -8.86
C VAL A 3 -10.48 8.66 -8.13
N ALA A 4 -10.08 9.81 -7.59
CA ALA A 4 -8.83 9.95 -6.85
C ALA A 4 -8.84 9.18 -5.52
N ARG A 5 -9.99 9.20 -4.83
CA ARG A 5 -10.20 8.45 -3.58
C ARG A 5 -10.19 6.94 -3.82
N LEU A 6 -10.71 6.50 -4.96
CA LEU A 6 -10.68 5.10 -5.37
C LEU A 6 -9.24 4.62 -5.60
N PHE A 7 -8.42 5.41 -6.30
CA PHE A 7 -6.99 5.11 -6.46
C PHE A 7 -6.22 5.12 -5.14
N LEU A 8 -6.59 6.01 -4.21
CA LEU A 8 -6.03 6.05 -2.87
C LEU A 8 -6.35 4.76 -2.07
N LEU A 9 -7.60 4.32 -2.11
CA LEU A 9 -8.01 3.05 -1.49
C LEU A 9 -7.26 1.85 -2.11
N LEU A 10 -7.14 1.82 -3.44
CA LEU A 10 -6.34 0.80 -4.14
C LEU A 10 -4.85 0.83 -3.72
N ALA A 11 -4.28 2.02 -3.56
CA ALA A 11 -2.90 2.18 -3.09
C ALA A 11 -2.72 1.60 -1.68
N ILE A 12 -3.64 1.90 -0.76
CA ILE A 12 -3.63 1.39 0.62
C ILE A 12 -3.77 -0.14 0.64
N VAL A 13 -4.72 -0.70 -0.12
CA VAL A 13 -4.92 -2.16 -0.16
C VAL A 13 -3.69 -2.88 -0.71
N ALA A 14 -3.06 -2.33 -1.77
CA ALA A 14 -1.84 -2.89 -2.33
C ALA A 14 -0.65 -2.81 -1.35
N GLU A 15 -0.55 -1.72 -0.59
CA GLU A 15 0.46 -1.56 0.47
C GLU A 15 0.27 -2.59 1.58
N VAL A 16 -0.94 -2.69 2.13
CA VAL A 16 -1.29 -3.65 3.19
C VAL A 16 -1.03 -5.09 2.73
N ALA A 17 -1.36 -5.43 1.49
CA ALA A 17 -1.06 -6.75 0.93
C ALA A 17 0.46 -6.98 0.79
N GLY A 18 1.21 -5.97 0.35
CA GLY A 18 2.67 -6.03 0.21
C GLY A 18 3.37 -6.25 1.56
N THR A 19 2.99 -5.48 2.57
CA THR A 19 3.54 -5.58 3.94
C THR A 19 3.09 -6.86 4.65
N SER A 20 1.87 -7.33 4.40
CA SER A 20 1.41 -8.65 4.87
C SER A 20 2.23 -9.78 4.26
N THR A 21 2.65 -9.64 2.99
CA THR A 21 3.54 -10.63 2.38
C THR A 21 4.92 -10.62 3.07
N MET A 22 5.40 -9.47 3.52
CA MET A 22 6.65 -9.34 4.27
C MET A 22 6.62 -10.09 5.61
N SER A 23 5.51 -10.03 6.35
CA SER A 23 5.36 -10.77 7.61
C SER A 23 5.29 -12.30 7.40
N LEU A 24 4.79 -12.75 6.25
CA LEU A 24 4.75 -14.17 5.87
C LEU A 24 6.13 -14.70 5.41
N ILE A 25 6.93 -13.87 4.74
CA ILE A 25 8.29 -14.23 4.31
C ILE A 25 9.19 -14.52 5.52
N GLY A 26 9.08 -13.70 6.58
CA GLY A 26 9.86 -13.88 7.82
C GLY A 26 9.66 -15.25 8.48
N GLN A 27 8.59 -15.98 8.13
CA GLN A 27 8.27 -17.31 8.64
C GLN A 27 8.79 -18.46 7.76
N GLY A 28 9.61 -18.17 6.73
CA GLY A 28 10.32 -19.20 5.95
C GLY A 28 9.85 -19.38 4.49
N HIS A 29 9.05 -18.45 3.96
CA HIS A 29 8.60 -18.49 2.56
C HIS A 29 9.67 -17.83 1.69
N GLY A 30 10.31 -18.62 0.81
CA GLY A 30 11.54 -18.26 0.08
C GLY A 30 11.45 -17.03 -0.85
N TRP A 31 12.52 -16.83 -1.63
CA TRP A 31 12.80 -15.65 -2.48
C TRP A 31 11.63 -15.08 -3.31
N TRP A 32 10.66 -15.93 -3.70
CA TRP A 32 9.43 -15.52 -4.41
C TRP A 32 8.58 -14.50 -3.64
N GLY A 33 8.51 -14.60 -2.31
CA GLY A 33 7.75 -13.65 -1.51
C GLY A 33 8.30 -12.23 -1.63
N TYR A 34 9.62 -12.07 -1.73
CA TYR A 34 10.23 -10.73 -1.92
C TYR A 34 9.82 -10.12 -3.26
N ILE A 35 9.76 -10.91 -4.33
CA ILE A 35 9.32 -10.44 -5.64
C ILE A 35 7.87 -9.94 -5.55
N VAL A 36 6.98 -10.72 -4.93
CA VAL A 36 5.57 -10.34 -4.73
C VAL A 36 5.46 -9.06 -3.90
N MET A 37 6.21 -8.96 -2.80
CA MET A 37 6.28 -7.77 -1.97
C MET A 37 6.69 -6.53 -2.78
N TYR A 38 7.79 -6.59 -3.54
CA TYR A 38 8.26 -5.47 -4.34
C TYR A 38 7.25 -5.04 -5.40
N VAL A 39 6.60 -6.00 -6.06
CA VAL A 39 5.56 -5.71 -7.07
C VAL A 39 4.35 -5.03 -6.43
N LEU A 40 3.88 -5.51 -5.27
CA LEU A 40 2.73 -4.92 -4.57
C LEU A 40 3.02 -3.49 -4.09
N ILE A 41 4.20 -3.25 -3.51
CA ILE A 41 4.63 -1.90 -3.10
C ILE A 41 4.75 -0.97 -4.31
N ALA A 42 5.34 -1.43 -5.43
CA ALA A 42 5.44 -0.63 -6.65
C ALA A 42 4.06 -0.26 -7.21
N ILE A 43 3.10 -1.19 -7.19
CA ILE A 43 1.70 -0.96 -7.58
C ILE A 43 1.04 0.06 -6.64
N SER A 44 1.29 -0.02 -5.34
CA SER A 44 0.78 0.96 -4.37
C SER A 44 1.25 2.38 -4.70
N TYR A 45 2.56 2.58 -4.89
CA TYR A 45 3.13 3.88 -5.27
C TYR A 45 2.64 4.37 -6.64
N TYR A 46 2.40 3.46 -7.58
CA TYR A 46 1.83 3.81 -8.87
C TYR A 46 0.42 4.41 -8.69
N PHE A 47 -0.46 3.75 -7.94
CA PHE A 47 -1.81 4.29 -7.68
C PHE A 47 -1.78 5.58 -6.85
N LEU A 48 -0.87 5.69 -5.89
CA LEU A 48 -0.66 6.92 -5.13
C LEU A 48 -0.29 8.09 -6.05
N ALA A 49 0.61 7.87 -7.02
CA ALA A 49 0.98 8.88 -8.00
C ALA A 49 -0.21 9.33 -8.87
N PHE A 50 -1.12 8.43 -9.22
CA PHE A 50 -2.36 8.79 -9.92
C PHE A 50 -3.33 9.57 -9.04
N ALA A 51 -3.47 9.23 -7.76
CA ALA A 51 -4.28 9.99 -6.81
C ALA A 51 -3.71 11.40 -6.60
N ALA A 52 -2.38 11.52 -6.45
CA ALA A 52 -1.66 12.77 -6.27
C ALA A 52 -1.76 13.74 -7.45
N LYS A 53 -2.12 13.27 -8.66
CA LYS A 53 -2.44 14.17 -9.79
C LYS A 53 -3.76 14.92 -9.63
N LYS A 54 -4.64 14.46 -8.74
CA LYS A 54 -6.02 14.97 -8.59
C LYS A 54 -6.26 15.66 -7.23
N ILE A 55 -5.45 15.37 -6.22
CA ILE A 55 -5.49 15.98 -4.88
C ILE A 55 -4.09 16.46 -4.49
N SER A 56 -3.97 17.36 -3.51
CA SER A 56 -2.65 17.81 -3.06
C SER A 56 -1.82 16.63 -2.54
N ILE A 57 -0.55 16.58 -2.95
CA ILE A 57 0.41 15.52 -2.56
C ILE A 57 0.44 15.33 -1.04
N GLY A 58 0.45 16.42 -0.26
CA GLY A 58 0.48 16.35 1.20
C GLY A 58 -0.75 15.65 1.79
N VAL A 59 -1.95 15.90 1.26
CA VAL A 59 -3.18 15.23 1.73
C VAL A 59 -3.17 13.77 1.28
N ALA A 60 -2.74 13.48 0.05
CA ALA A 60 -2.64 12.11 -0.44
C ALA A 60 -1.72 11.26 0.43
N TYR A 61 -0.52 11.78 0.74
CA TYR A 61 0.46 11.10 1.59
C TYR A 61 -0.03 10.95 3.03
N ALA A 62 -0.60 12.00 3.63
CA ALA A 62 -1.10 11.93 5.00
C ALA A 62 -2.18 10.86 5.17
N VAL A 63 -3.08 10.75 4.19
CA VAL A 63 -4.14 9.73 4.20
C VAL A 63 -3.56 8.34 3.95
N TRP A 64 -2.67 8.21 2.96
CA TRP A 64 -2.05 6.93 2.60
C TRP A 64 -1.25 6.34 3.77
N GLU A 65 -0.33 7.10 4.36
CA GLU A 65 0.47 6.66 5.51
C GLU A 65 -0.40 6.46 6.76
N GLY A 66 -1.32 7.40 7.04
CA GLY A 66 -2.16 7.33 8.25
C GLY A 66 -3.11 6.13 8.25
N LEU A 67 -3.83 5.89 7.14
CA LEU A 67 -4.69 4.71 7.02
C LEU A 67 -3.90 3.43 6.79
N GLY A 68 -2.84 3.48 6.00
CA GLY A 68 -1.98 2.33 5.69
C GLY A 68 -1.43 1.70 6.96
N ILE A 69 -0.74 2.47 7.80
CA ILE A 69 -0.17 1.99 9.07
C ILE A 69 -1.26 1.45 10.01
N SER A 70 -2.41 2.14 10.08
CA SER A 70 -3.53 1.70 10.93
C SER A 70 -4.06 0.32 10.49
N LEU A 71 -4.26 0.12 9.19
CA LEU A 71 -4.71 -1.16 8.62
C LEU A 71 -3.66 -2.25 8.76
N ILE A 72 -2.38 -1.95 8.50
CA ILE A 72 -1.27 -2.90 8.67
C ILE A 72 -1.23 -3.36 10.13
N THR A 73 -1.38 -2.45 11.08
CA THR A 73 -1.40 -2.78 12.51
C THR A 73 -2.55 -3.73 12.85
N VAL A 74 -3.76 -3.47 12.34
CA VAL A 74 -4.93 -4.34 12.56
C VAL A 74 -4.74 -5.73 11.92
N VAL A 75 -4.11 -5.81 10.75
CA VAL A 75 -3.86 -7.08 10.05
C VAL A 75 -2.69 -7.86 10.66
N SER A 76 -1.73 -7.16 11.28
CA SER A 76 -0.52 -7.75 11.84
C SER A 76 -0.66 -8.24 13.29
N ILE A 77 -1.72 -7.83 14.01
CA ILE A 77 -2.09 -8.39 15.33
C ILE A 77 -2.78 -9.74 15.12
#